data_AF-A0A7X7FJY7-F1
#
_entry.id   AF-A0A7X7FJY7-F1
#
_cell.length_a   1.000
_cell.length_b   1.000
_cell.length_c   1.000
_cell.angle_alpha   90.00
_cell.angle_beta   90.00
_cell.angle_gamma   90.00
#
_symmetry.space_group_name_H-M   'P 1'
#
loop_
_entity.id
_entity.type
_entity.pdbx_description
1 polymer ?
#
loop_
_entity_poly.entity_id
_entity_poly.type
_entity_poly.pdbx_seq_one_letter_code
_entity_poly.pdbx_strand_id
1 'polypeptide(L)'
;RDEPKRAILGLHGSMAYGMSRDTYAAVECTAIRTGENMATLPHTYSNTVQLRLLRNMLLRESGDDLLIGFAVPRPWLAPGKRLAVRMAPTLFGPVSFSMETAADGSTIRFRFEPPARGMKGAVKTRLRHPALKDIKAVQVDPQTDLTFQQDVIELRRPSRSIDLVVRY
;
A
#
# COMPACT_ATOMS: atom_id res chain seq x y z
N ARG A 1 10.41 1.03 10.14
CA ARG A 1 9.87 0.16 11.22
C ARG A 1 8.51 -0.37 10.76
N ASP A 2 8.12 -1.59 11.15
CA ASP A 2 6.84 -2.20 10.77
C ASP A 2 5.70 -1.78 11.72
N GLU A 3 5.25 -0.54 11.59
CA GLU A 3 4.21 0.04 12.45
C GLU A 3 3.01 0.53 11.62
N PRO A 4 2.26 -0.36 10.94
CA PRO A 4 1.26 0.03 9.96
C PRO A 4 0.13 0.89 10.56
N LYS A 5 -0.24 0.67 11.83
CA LYS A 5 -1.24 1.49 12.52
C LYS A 5 -0.81 2.95 12.64
N ARG A 6 0.48 3.21 12.94
CA ARG A 6 1.03 4.57 13.05
C ARG A 6 1.14 5.25 11.69
N ALA A 7 1.54 4.51 10.65
CA ALA A 7 1.56 5.04 9.28
C ALA A 7 0.17 5.46 8.79
N ILE A 8 -0.84 4.59 9.00
CA ILE A 8 -2.24 4.87 8.66
C ILE A 8 -2.76 6.08 9.46
N LEU A 9 -2.50 6.13 10.77
CA LEU A 9 -2.87 7.26 11.61
C LEU A 9 -2.22 8.56 11.12
N GLY A 10 -0.94 8.52 10.74
CA GLY A 10 -0.22 9.67 10.21
C GLY A 10 -0.87 10.24 8.94
N LEU A 11 -1.21 9.37 7.99
CA LEU A 11 -1.86 9.78 6.73
C LEU A 11 -3.25 10.39 6.98
N HIS A 12 -4.09 9.74 7.78
CA HIS A 12 -5.43 10.25 8.03
C HIS A 12 -5.43 11.48 8.94
N GLY A 13 -4.53 11.54 9.92
CA GLY A 13 -4.35 12.71 10.77
C GLY A 13 -3.92 13.93 9.98
N SER A 14 -3.01 13.77 9.00
CA SER A 14 -2.62 14.87 8.14
C SER A 14 -3.71 15.33 7.19
N MET A 15 -4.52 14.42 6.64
CA MET A 15 -5.66 14.81 5.80
C MET A 15 -6.74 15.53 6.62
N ALA A 16 -6.91 15.17 7.89
CA ALA A 16 -7.92 15.77 8.76
C ALA A 16 -7.50 17.15 9.30
N TYR A 17 -6.21 17.34 9.61
CA TYR A 17 -5.73 18.52 10.35
C TYR A 17 -4.56 19.26 9.68
N GLY A 18 -3.72 18.56 8.92
CA GLY A 18 -2.51 19.11 8.28
C GLY A 18 -2.71 19.53 6.82
N MET A 19 -3.94 19.48 6.32
CA MET A 19 -4.30 19.81 4.94
C MET A 19 -5.60 20.61 4.90
N SER A 20 -5.65 21.59 4.00
CA SER A 20 -6.89 22.29 3.68
C SER A 20 -7.92 21.32 3.09
N ARG A 21 -9.17 21.44 3.54
CA ARG A 21 -10.28 20.65 2.98
C ARG A 21 -10.44 20.96 1.48
N ASP A 22 -10.89 19.96 0.73
CA ASP A 22 -11.20 19.98 -0.70
C ASP A 22 -10.00 20.18 -1.66
N THR A 23 -8.99 20.94 -1.26
CA THR A 23 -7.77 21.20 -2.06
C THR A 23 -6.62 20.28 -1.71
N TYR A 24 -6.67 19.61 -0.55
CA TYR A 24 -5.58 18.80 0.00
C TYR A 24 -4.25 19.56 0.06
N ALA A 25 -4.29 20.89 0.20
CA ALA A 25 -3.10 21.71 0.33
C ALA A 25 -2.51 21.55 1.73
N ALA A 26 -1.36 20.88 1.85
CA ALA A 26 -0.66 20.76 3.12
C ALA A 26 -0.08 22.10 3.58
N VAL A 27 0.08 22.22 4.90
CA VAL A 27 0.51 23.46 5.57
C VAL A 27 1.83 23.23 6.30
N GLU A 28 2.58 24.29 6.57
CA GLU A 28 3.70 24.22 7.52
C GLU A 28 3.16 24.16 8.97
N CYS A 29 2.21 25.05 9.28
CA CYS A 29 1.60 25.19 10.61
C CYS A 29 0.07 25.30 10.51
N THR A 30 -0.63 24.56 11.36
CA THR A 30 -2.08 24.70 11.63
C THR A 30 -2.26 25.24 13.05
N ALA A 31 -3.07 26.28 13.21
CA ALA A 31 -3.38 26.83 14.52
C ALA A 31 -4.27 25.87 15.34
N ILE A 32 -3.73 25.28 16.40
CA ILE A 32 -4.42 24.19 17.16
C ILE A 32 -5.73 24.58 17.82
N ARG A 33 -5.94 25.87 18.09
CA ARG A 33 -7.18 26.36 18.71
C ARG A 33 -8.28 26.66 17.69
N THR A 34 -7.92 27.16 16.52
CA THR A 34 -8.89 27.65 15.51
C THR A 34 -9.03 26.69 14.33
N GLY A 35 -8.03 25.84 14.07
CA GLY A 35 -7.94 25.00 12.87
C GLY A 35 -7.56 25.79 11.61
N GLU A 36 -7.26 27.09 11.73
CA GLU A 36 -6.87 27.92 10.60
C GLU A 36 -5.45 27.61 10.16
N ASN A 37 -5.24 27.73 8.85
CA ASN A 37 -3.96 27.53 8.21
C ASN A 37 -3.22 28.86 8.07
N MET A 38 -1.89 28.83 8.20
CA MET A 38 -1.06 29.99 7.85
C MET A 38 -1.17 30.32 6.34
N ALA A 39 -0.99 31.59 5.97
CA ALA A 39 -1.25 32.09 4.61
C ALA A 39 -0.39 31.47 3.49
N THR A 40 0.68 30.74 3.82
CA THR A 40 1.68 30.22 2.86
C THR A 40 1.32 28.85 2.28
N LEU A 41 0.14 28.75 1.66
CA LEU A 41 -0.34 27.52 1.03
C LEU A 41 -0.12 27.48 -0.49
N PRO A 42 0.23 26.32 -1.07
CA PRO A 42 0.55 25.05 -0.41
C PRO A 42 2.00 25.01 0.09
N HIS A 43 2.22 24.42 1.27
CA HIS A 43 3.58 24.11 1.73
C HIS A 43 4.08 22.83 1.06
N THR A 44 4.92 22.99 0.03
CA THR A 44 5.35 21.91 -0.88
C THR A 44 6.15 20.80 -0.18
N TYR A 45 6.92 21.14 0.86
CA TYR A 45 7.63 20.15 1.66
C TYR A 45 6.64 19.24 2.40
N SER A 46 5.65 19.80 3.10
CA SER A 46 4.61 19.02 3.80
C SER A 46 3.85 18.11 2.82
N ASN A 47 3.50 18.63 1.64
CA ASN A 47 2.85 17.81 0.60
C ASN A 47 3.73 16.63 0.16
N THR A 48 5.03 16.87 -0.05
CA THR A 48 5.99 15.82 -0.43
C THR A 48 6.08 14.74 0.64
N VAL A 49 6.11 15.12 1.92
CA VAL A 49 6.12 14.16 3.03
C VAL A 49 4.86 13.30 3.02
N GLN A 50 3.68 13.89 2.76
CA GLN A 50 2.42 13.13 2.70
C GLN A 50 2.35 12.20 1.50
N LEU A 51 2.71 12.67 0.31
CA LEU A 51 2.77 11.83 -0.88
C LEU A 51 3.76 10.68 -0.70
N ARG A 52 4.91 10.93 -0.07
CA ARG A 52 5.89 9.89 0.26
C ARG A 52 5.34 8.90 1.28
N LEU A 53 4.58 9.34 2.27
CA LEU A 53 3.92 8.45 3.23
C LEU A 53 2.90 7.55 2.52
N LEU A 54 1.99 8.13 1.72
CA LEU A 54 1.01 7.38 0.94
C LEU A 54 1.68 6.36 0.02
N ARG A 55 2.72 6.80 -0.73
CA ARG A 55 3.53 5.89 -1.55
C ARG A 55 4.06 4.76 -0.69
N ASN A 56 4.76 5.04 0.41
CA ASN A 56 5.39 4.02 1.23
C ASN A 56 4.41 3.08 1.95
N MET A 57 3.15 3.49 2.13
CA MET A 57 2.08 2.61 2.62
C MET A 57 1.65 1.58 1.57
N LEU A 58 1.66 1.98 0.29
CA LEU A 58 1.24 1.19 -0.86
C LEU A 58 2.37 0.35 -1.46
N LEU A 59 3.55 0.95 -1.62
CA LEU A 59 4.69 0.44 -2.36
C LEU A 59 5.99 1.13 -1.91
N ARG A 60 6.99 0.34 -1.49
CA ARG A 60 8.34 0.86 -1.26
C ARG A 60 9.42 -0.17 -1.51
N GLU A 61 10.58 0.30 -1.88
CA GLU A 61 11.80 -0.48 -2.00
C GLU A 61 12.49 -0.63 -0.62
N SER A 62 13.13 -1.78 -0.40
CA SER A 62 13.94 -2.06 0.79
C SER A 62 15.16 -2.87 0.38
N GLY A 63 16.24 -2.19 0.03
CA GLY A 63 17.36 -2.83 -0.67
C GLY A 63 16.89 -3.34 -2.03
N ASP A 64 17.11 -4.62 -2.30
CA ASP A 64 16.66 -5.28 -3.53
C ASP A 64 15.20 -5.77 -3.47
N ASP A 65 14.55 -5.72 -2.31
CA ASP A 65 13.18 -6.18 -2.11
C ASP A 65 12.16 -5.08 -2.41
N LEU A 66 10.95 -5.50 -2.82
CA LEU A 66 9.80 -4.63 -2.98
C LEU A 66 8.70 -5.01 -1.99
N LEU A 67 8.27 -4.02 -1.20
CA LEU A 67 7.23 -4.16 -0.19
C LEU A 67 5.95 -3.51 -0.70
N ILE A 68 4.89 -4.29 -0.78
CA ILE A 68 3.58 -3.90 -1.33
C ILE A 68 2.52 -4.04 -0.25
N GLY A 69 1.70 -3.00 -0.08
CA GLY A 69 0.53 -3.04 0.79
C GLY A 69 0.79 -3.06 2.30
N PHE A 70 2.03 -2.82 2.75
CA PHE A 70 2.41 -2.99 4.15
C PHE A 70 1.61 -2.12 5.13
N ALA A 71 1.03 -1.01 4.68
CA ALA A 71 0.15 -0.18 5.49
C ALA A 71 -1.13 0.22 4.76
N VAL A 72 -1.68 -0.66 3.91
CA VAL A 72 -3.04 -0.47 3.36
C VAL A 72 -4.06 -0.47 4.51
N PRO A 73 -4.93 0.55 4.61
CA PRO A 73 -6.06 0.54 5.54
C PRO A 73 -6.99 -0.63 5.25
N ARG A 74 -7.34 -1.39 6.29
CA ARG A 74 -8.30 -2.49 6.20
C ARG A 74 -9.63 -2.14 5.49
N PRO A 75 -10.24 -0.95 5.72
CA PRO A 75 -11.45 -0.56 5.00
C PRO A 75 -11.29 -0.47 3.48
N TRP A 76 -10.07 -0.28 2.96
CA TRP A 76 -9.82 -0.29 1.51
C TRP A 76 -9.88 -1.69 0.90
N LEU A 77 -9.81 -2.72 1.74
CA LEU A 77 -9.97 -4.13 1.42
C LEU A 77 -11.29 -4.70 1.97
N ALA A 78 -12.30 -3.86 2.19
CA ALA A 78 -13.63 -4.34 2.55
C ALA A 78 -14.24 -5.20 1.41
N PRO A 79 -15.20 -6.09 1.70
CA PRO A 79 -15.83 -6.92 0.67
C PRO A 79 -16.31 -6.11 -0.54
N GLY A 80 -16.00 -6.60 -1.75
CA GLY A 80 -16.31 -5.93 -3.02
C GLY A 80 -15.46 -4.70 -3.35
N LYS A 81 -14.47 -4.34 -2.50
CA LYS A 81 -13.55 -3.23 -2.79
C LYS A 81 -12.35 -3.69 -3.60
N ARG A 82 -11.87 -2.76 -4.43
CA ARG A 82 -10.68 -2.92 -5.25
C ARG A 82 -9.74 -1.73 -5.06
N LEU A 83 -8.48 -2.04 -4.83
CA LEU A 83 -7.35 -1.09 -4.83
C LEU A 83 -6.43 -1.42 -6.00
N ALA A 84 -5.92 -0.41 -6.68
CA ALA A 84 -4.91 -0.60 -7.72
C ALA A 84 -3.91 0.55 -7.75
N VAL A 85 -2.66 0.20 -8.01
CA VAL A 85 -1.57 1.11 -8.32
C VAL A 85 -1.06 0.74 -9.71
N ARG A 86 -0.90 1.73 -10.57
CA ARG A 86 -0.50 1.52 -11.97
C ARG A 86 0.77 2.30 -12.25
N MET A 87 1.74 1.64 -12.90
CA MET A 87 2.98 2.26 -13.39
C MET A 87 3.70 3.09 -12.31
N ALA A 88 3.67 2.66 -11.05
CA ALA A 88 4.35 3.36 -9.99
C ALA A 88 5.86 3.26 -10.23
N PRO A 89 6.59 4.40 -10.23
CA PRO A 89 8.02 4.38 -10.43
C PRO A 89 8.69 3.65 -9.26
N THR A 90 9.68 2.83 -9.57
CA THR A 90 10.56 2.20 -8.57
C THR A 90 12.01 2.22 -9.06
N LEU A 91 12.95 1.92 -8.17
CA LEU A 91 14.36 1.68 -8.53
C LEU A 91 14.55 0.53 -9.53
N PHE A 92 13.57 -0.35 -9.66
CA PHE A 92 13.59 -1.50 -10.57
C PHE A 92 12.87 -1.22 -11.91
N GLY A 93 12.20 -0.08 -12.02
CA GLY A 93 11.31 0.28 -13.13
C GLY A 93 9.84 0.41 -12.70
N PRO A 94 8.93 0.76 -13.62
CA PRO A 94 7.51 0.90 -13.30
C PRO A 94 6.90 -0.43 -12.86
N VAL A 95 6.06 -0.39 -11.82
CA VAL A 95 5.34 -1.56 -11.27
C VAL A 95 3.86 -1.26 -11.19
N SER A 96 3.03 -2.26 -11.49
CA SER A 96 1.59 -2.21 -11.25
C SER A 96 1.17 -3.36 -10.33
N PHE A 97 0.16 -3.12 -9.50
CA PHE A 97 -0.50 -4.17 -8.75
C PHE A 97 -1.96 -3.82 -8.46
N SER A 98 -2.75 -4.83 -8.11
CA SER A 98 -4.09 -4.63 -7.56
C SER A 98 -4.41 -5.64 -6.47
N MET A 99 -5.31 -5.23 -5.58
CA MET A 99 -5.88 -6.03 -4.52
C MET A 99 -7.40 -5.93 -4.61
N GLU A 100 -8.07 -7.06 -4.71
CA GLU A 100 -9.53 -7.12 -4.87
C GLU A 100 -10.10 -8.11 -3.86
N THR A 101 -11.03 -7.65 -3.04
CA THR A 101 -11.68 -8.50 -2.03
C THR A 101 -13.00 -9.01 -2.61
N ALA A 102 -13.21 -10.32 -2.58
CA ALA A 102 -14.46 -10.91 -3.03
C ALA A 102 -15.68 -10.32 -2.29
N ALA A 103 -16.85 -10.34 -2.94
CA ALA A 103 -18.07 -9.75 -2.39
C ALA A 103 -18.51 -10.38 -1.07
N ASP A 104 -18.18 -11.66 -0.85
CA ASP A 104 -18.41 -12.40 0.39
C ASP A 104 -17.28 -12.22 1.44
N GLY A 105 -16.20 -11.53 1.08
CA GLY A 105 -15.01 -11.38 1.92
C GLY A 105 -14.25 -12.69 2.19
N SER A 106 -14.45 -13.73 1.39
CA SER A 106 -13.77 -15.02 1.59
C SER A 106 -12.33 -15.01 1.07
N THR A 107 -12.07 -14.18 0.06
CA THR A 107 -10.78 -14.11 -0.62
C THR A 107 -10.33 -12.68 -0.90
N ILE A 108 -9.00 -12.52 -0.95
CA ILE A 108 -8.36 -11.34 -1.53
C ILE A 108 -7.51 -11.80 -2.70
N ARG A 109 -7.82 -11.31 -3.90
CA ARG A 109 -7.05 -11.52 -5.11
C ARG A 109 -5.99 -10.43 -5.23
N PHE A 110 -4.74 -10.81 -5.41
CA PHE A 110 -3.63 -9.89 -5.63
C PHE A 110 -3.02 -10.14 -6.99
N ARG A 111 -3.01 -9.12 -7.86
CA ARG A 111 -2.30 -9.17 -9.15
C ARG A 111 -1.09 -8.28 -9.10
N PHE A 112 0.02 -8.78 -9.62
CA PHE A 112 1.29 -8.06 -9.67
C PHE A 112 1.89 -8.14 -11.07
N GLU A 113 2.34 -7.00 -11.57
CA GLU A 113 3.07 -6.88 -12.83
C GLU A 113 4.49 -6.41 -12.49
N PRO A 114 5.50 -7.29 -12.63
CA PRO A 114 6.89 -6.93 -12.36
C PRO A 114 7.39 -5.90 -13.39
N PRO A 115 8.46 -5.15 -13.05
CA PRO A 115 9.06 -4.23 -14.01
C PRO A 115 9.74 -5.00 -15.14
N ALA A 116 9.70 -4.46 -16.36
CA ALA A 116 10.26 -5.12 -17.55
C ALA A 116 11.78 -5.41 -17.47
N ARG A 117 12.52 -4.61 -16.69
CA ARG A 117 13.97 -4.81 -16.47
C ARG A 117 14.28 -5.96 -15.51
N GLY A 118 13.26 -6.52 -14.85
CA GLY A 118 13.40 -7.55 -13.82
C GLY A 118 13.83 -6.98 -12.46
N MET A 119 13.78 -7.84 -11.46
CA MET A 119 14.14 -7.53 -10.07
C MET A 119 15.07 -8.61 -9.50
N LYS A 120 15.95 -8.22 -8.58
CA LYS A 120 16.90 -9.14 -7.93
C LYS A 120 16.38 -9.70 -6.60
N GLY A 121 15.61 -8.93 -5.84
CA GLY A 121 15.08 -9.35 -4.54
C GLY A 121 13.67 -9.94 -4.62
N ALA A 122 13.08 -10.13 -3.46
CA ALA A 122 11.74 -10.68 -3.30
C ALA A 122 10.66 -9.60 -3.44
N VAL A 123 9.45 -10.03 -3.79
CA VAL A 123 8.25 -9.19 -3.69
C VAL A 123 7.47 -9.65 -2.46
N LYS A 124 7.37 -8.77 -1.47
CA LYS A 124 6.62 -9.00 -0.25
C LYS A 124 5.32 -8.23 -0.34
N THR A 125 4.19 -8.92 -0.32
CA THR A 125 2.87 -8.29 -0.27
C THR A 125 2.21 -8.58 1.07
N ARG A 126 1.62 -7.55 1.70
CA ARG A 126 0.89 -7.69 2.95
C ARG A 126 -0.60 -7.53 2.70
N LEU A 127 -1.38 -8.59 2.91
CA LEU A 127 -2.82 -8.62 2.67
C LEU A 127 -3.55 -8.76 4.00
N ARG A 128 -4.02 -7.62 4.51
CA ARG A 128 -4.62 -7.51 5.85
C ARG A 128 -6.13 -7.63 5.74
N HIS A 129 -6.69 -8.78 6.08
CA HIS A 129 -8.14 -8.98 6.02
C HIS A 129 -8.88 -7.93 6.88
N PRO A 130 -9.99 -7.33 6.39
CA PRO A 130 -10.73 -6.29 7.10
C PRO A 130 -11.26 -6.75 8.46
N ALA A 131 -11.67 -8.02 8.56
CA ALA A 131 -12.16 -8.66 9.79
C ALA A 131 -11.05 -9.35 10.62
N LEU A 132 -9.77 -9.00 10.46
CA LEU A 132 -8.65 -9.53 11.25
C LEU A 132 -8.47 -11.07 11.16
N LYS A 133 -8.90 -11.68 10.05
CA LYS A 133 -8.70 -13.11 9.80
C LYS A 133 -7.26 -13.38 9.32
N ASP A 134 -6.75 -14.54 9.68
CA ASP A 134 -5.45 -15.04 9.22
C ASP A 134 -5.55 -15.71 7.85
N ILE A 135 -4.44 -15.72 7.11
CA ILE A 135 -4.33 -16.43 5.84
C ILE A 135 -4.40 -17.94 6.09
N LYS A 136 -5.36 -18.61 5.44
CA LYS A 136 -5.50 -20.08 5.47
C LYS A 136 -4.81 -20.77 4.31
N ALA A 137 -4.84 -20.16 3.13
CA ALA A 137 -4.24 -20.72 1.93
C ALA A 137 -3.90 -19.63 0.92
N VAL A 138 -2.86 -19.87 0.13
CA VAL A 138 -2.44 -19.02 -0.99
C VAL A 138 -2.36 -19.89 -2.23
N GLN A 139 -3.09 -19.51 -3.27
CA GLN A 139 -2.96 -20.07 -4.62
C GLN A 139 -2.22 -19.07 -5.49
N VAL A 140 -1.36 -19.55 -6.38
CA VAL A 140 -0.50 -18.72 -7.23
C VAL A 140 -0.54 -19.21 -8.68
N ASP A 141 -0.67 -18.28 -9.61
CA ASP A 141 -0.62 -18.51 -11.06
C ASP A 141 0.21 -17.41 -11.75
N PRO A 142 1.24 -17.76 -12.56
CA PRO A 142 1.83 -19.09 -12.72
C PRO A 142 2.51 -19.57 -11.44
N GLN A 143 2.71 -20.89 -11.32
CA GLN A 143 3.42 -21.49 -10.18
C GLN A 143 4.75 -20.79 -9.92
N THR A 144 4.88 -20.23 -8.71
CA THR A 144 6.00 -19.40 -8.27
C THR A 144 6.31 -19.72 -6.81
N ASP A 145 7.60 -19.87 -6.50
CA ASP A 145 8.04 -20.14 -5.13
C ASP A 145 7.63 -19.00 -4.20
N LEU A 146 6.86 -19.35 -3.16
CA LEU A 146 6.38 -18.40 -2.18
C LEU A 146 6.41 -18.98 -0.77
N THR A 147 6.49 -18.08 0.21
CA THR A 147 6.20 -18.37 1.61
C THR A 147 5.19 -17.36 2.11
N PHE A 148 4.50 -17.67 3.21
CA PHE A 148 3.69 -16.67 3.90
C PHE A 148 3.75 -16.88 5.40
N GLN A 149 3.65 -15.77 6.13
CA GLN A 149 3.58 -15.73 7.59
C GLN A 149 2.59 -14.64 7.98
N GLN A 150 1.60 -14.98 8.81
CA GLN A 150 0.51 -14.08 9.21
C GLN A 150 -0.19 -13.48 7.99
N ASP A 151 -0.03 -12.18 7.76
CA ASP A 151 -0.63 -11.42 6.68
C ASP A 151 0.38 -11.04 5.57
N VAL A 152 1.62 -11.57 5.62
CA VAL A 152 2.68 -11.29 4.64
C VAL A 152 2.93 -12.52 3.76
N ILE A 153 2.94 -12.31 2.45
CA ILE A 153 3.31 -13.29 1.43
C ILE A 153 4.59 -12.80 0.75
N GLU A 154 5.59 -13.66 0.65
CA GLU A 154 6.86 -13.39 -0.02
C GLU A 154 6.95 -14.24 -1.30
N LEU A 155 7.03 -13.58 -2.46
CA LEU A 155 7.28 -14.18 -3.76
C LEU A 155 8.77 -14.08 -4.08
N ARG A 156 9.41 -15.21 -4.38
CA ARG A 156 10.84 -15.26 -4.72
C ARG A 156 11.05 -14.83 -6.18
N ARG A 157 11.51 -13.59 -6.38
CA ARG A 157 11.96 -13.04 -7.68
C ARG A 157 10.96 -13.27 -8.84
N PRO A 158 9.70 -12.83 -8.72
CA PRO A 158 8.74 -12.95 -9.82
C PRO A 158 9.19 -12.15 -11.03
N SER A 159 9.29 -12.80 -12.20
CA SER A 159 9.72 -12.20 -13.47
C SER A 159 8.60 -12.04 -14.50
N ARG A 160 7.42 -12.59 -14.21
CA ARG A 160 6.20 -12.47 -15.02
C ARG A 160 5.05 -12.01 -14.14
N SER A 161 3.95 -11.59 -14.76
CA SER A 161 2.75 -11.25 -14.02
C SER A 161 2.28 -12.41 -13.16
N ILE A 162 1.94 -12.13 -11.90
CA ILE A 162 1.47 -13.09 -10.91
C ILE A 162 0.05 -12.76 -10.50
N ASP A 163 -0.78 -13.78 -10.37
CA ASP A 163 -2.10 -13.73 -9.73
C ASP A 163 -2.08 -14.61 -8.47
N LEU A 164 -2.37 -14.01 -7.32
CA LEU A 164 -2.56 -14.69 -6.06
C LEU A 164 -4.02 -14.68 -5.67
N VAL A 165 -4.54 -15.83 -5.26
CA VAL A 165 -5.85 -15.92 -4.57
C VAL A 165 -5.60 -16.36 -3.14
N VAL A 166 -5.90 -15.48 -2.20
CA VAL A 166 -5.63 -15.68 -0.77
C VAL A 166 -6.95 -15.92 -0.05
N ARG A 167 -7.05 -17.07 0.62
CA ARG A 167 -8.23 -17.48 1.39
C ARG A 167 -8.04 -17.22 2.87
N TYR A 168 -9.11 -16.79 3.54
CA TYR A 168 -9.17 -16.44 4.96
C TYR A 168 -10.20 -17.26 5.75
#